data_AF-A0A024V694-F1
#
_entry.id   AF-A0A024V694-F1
#
_cell.length_a   1.000
_cell.length_b   1.000
_cell.length_c   1.000
_cell.angle_alpha   90.00
_cell.angle_beta   90.00
_cell.angle_gamma   90.00
#
_symmetry.space_group_name_H-M   'P 1'
#
loop_
_entity.id
_entity.type
_entity.pdbx_description
1 polymer ?
#
loop_
_entity_poly.entity_id
_entity_poly.type
_entity_poly.pdbx_seq_one_letter_code
_entity_poly.pdbx_strand_id
1 'polypeptide(L)' 'MGGQISIDCFPKGWDKTFCLKHLENKFDEIYFFGDRTDKGGNDYELFCDKRVKGYKVKNPNDTVKILRENFL' A
#
# COMPACT_ATOMS: atom_id res chain seq x y z
N MET A 1 -11.33 -1.35 4.88
CA MET A 1 -12.68 -1.54 5.46
C MET A 1 -13.52 -0.37 5.04
N GLY A 2 -14.75 -0.65 4.60
CA GLY A 2 -15.71 0.31 4.07
C GLY A 2 -16.04 1.47 5.02
N GLY A 3 -16.89 2.37 4.55
CA GLY A 3 -17.33 3.54 5.32
C GLY A 3 -18.07 3.17 6.61
N GLN A 4 -18.51 4.18 7.35
CA GLN A 4 -19.08 4.02 8.70
C GLN A 4 -20.29 3.06 8.81
N ILE A 5 -20.94 2.72 7.69
CA ILE A 5 -22.25 2.04 7.67
C ILE A 5 -22.32 0.82 6.73
N SER A 6 -21.21 0.39 6.13
CA SER A 6 -21.23 -0.72 5.16
C SER A 6 -20.00 -1.61 5.24
N ILE A 7 -20.10 -2.79 4.64
CA ILE A 7 -19.01 -3.76 4.52
C ILE A 7 -18.83 -4.07 3.04
N ASP A 8 -17.57 -4.14 2.63
CA ASP A 8 -17.19 -4.59 1.29
C ASP A 8 -16.93 -6.10 1.33
N CYS A 9 -17.55 -6.84 0.42
CA CYS A 9 -17.29 -8.27 0.20
C CYS A 9 -16.69 -8.46 -1.19
N PHE A 10 -15.50 -9.03 -1.26
CA PHE A 10 -14.76 -9.23 -2.50
C PHE A 10 -14.02 -10.58 -2.51
N PRO A 11 -13.72 -11.15 -3.69
CA PRO A 11 -12.93 -12.37 -3.79
C PRO A 11 -11.54 -12.21 -3.16
N LYS A 12 -10.98 -13.31 -2.65
CA LYS A 12 -9.61 -13.33 -2.14
C LYS A 12 -8.62 -12.81 -3.19
N GLY A 13 -7.72 -11.91 -2.79
CA GLY A 13 -6.72 -11.28 -3.67
C GLY A 13 -7.22 -10.03 -4.42
N TRP A 14 -8.43 -9.55 -4.13
CA TRP A 14 -8.93 -8.25 -4.62
C TRP A 14 -8.66 -7.10 -3.64
N ASP A 15 -7.81 -7.32 -2.64
CA ASP A 15 -7.19 -6.24 -1.88
C ASP A 15 -6.22 -5.42 -2.76
N LYS A 16 -5.50 -4.46 -2.17
CA LYS A 16 -4.65 -3.54 -2.94
C LYS A 16 -3.55 -4.25 -3.75
N THR A 17 -3.16 -5.48 -3.41
CA THR A 17 -2.20 -6.29 -4.21
C THR A 17 -2.70 -6.57 -5.63
N PHE A 18 -4.01 -6.48 -5.88
CA PHE A 18 -4.61 -6.69 -7.19
C PHE A 18 -4.02 -5.77 -8.26
N CYS A 19 -3.60 -4.55 -7.91
CA CYS A 19 -3.02 -3.63 -8.88
C CYS A 19 -1.63 -4.08 -9.38
N LEU A 20 -0.89 -4.85 -8.58
CA LEU A 20 0.50 -5.24 -8.89
C LEU A 20 0.62 -6.10 -10.15
N LYS A 21 -0.44 -6.86 -10.51
CA LYS A 21 -0.48 -7.63 -11.76
C LYS A 21 -0.37 -6.75 -13.01
N HIS A 22 -0.70 -5.46 -12.90
CA HIS A 22 -0.62 -4.50 -14.00
C HIS A 22 0.70 -3.75 -14.04
N LEU A 23 1.53 -3.89 -13.01
CA LEU A 23 2.84 -3.26 -12.84
C LEU A 23 4.01 -4.23 -13.04
N GLU A 24 3.71 -5.54 -13.10
CA GLU A 24 4.69 -6.59 -13.29
C GLU A 24 5.53 -6.35 -14.55
N ASN A 25 6.86 -6.47 -14.41
CA ASN A 25 7.87 -6.23 -15.46
C ASN A 25 7.87 -4.82 -16.08
N LYS A 26 7.22 -3.82 -15.45
CA LYS A 26 7.24 -2.43 -15.93
C LYS A 26 8.19 -1.51 -15.17
N PHE A 27 8.58 -1.90 -13.96
CA PHE A 27 9.41 -1.10 -13.08
C PHE A 27 10.43 -2.02 -12.40
N ASP A 28 11.66 -1.53 -12.24
CA ASP A 28 12.69 -2.25 -11.47
C ASP A 28 12.34 -2.28 -9.98
N GLU A 29 11.74 -1.20 -9.48
CA GLU A 29 11.37 -1.03 -8.09
C GLU A 29 10.00 -0.36 -7.96
N ILE A 30 9.19 -0.86 -7.02
CA ILE A 30 7.88 -0.30 -6.69
C ILE A 30 7.90 0.14 -5.25
N TYR A 31 7.64 1.42 -5.01
CA TYR A 31 7.58 2.01 -3.67
C TYR A 31 6.14 2.24 -3.26
N PHE A 32 5.75 1.69 -2.12
CA PHE A 32 4.39 1.82 -1.59
C PHE A 32 4.40 2.57 -0.27
N PHE A 33 3.53 3.56 -0.12
CA PHE A 33 3.36 4.34 1.10
C PHE A 33 1.94 4.12 1.64
N GLY A 34 1.81 3.68 2.90
CA GLY A 34 0.51 3.38 3.50
C GLY A 34 0.46 3.68 4.99
N ASP A 35 -0.72 4.03 5.50
CA ASP A 35 -0.95 4.36 6.90
C ASP A 35 -1.59 3.21 7.69
N ARG A 36 -2.33 2.32 7.01
CA ARG A 36 -3.01 1.16 7.61
C ARG A 36 -2.30 -0.14 7.26
N THR A 37 -1.00 -0.20 7.58
CA THR A 37 -0.10 -1.30 7.20
C THR A 37 0.07 -2.39 8.27
N ASP A 38 -0.64 -2.29 9.40
CA ASP A 38 -0.67 -3.37 10.41
C ASP A 38 -1.74 -4.42 10.05
N LYS A 39 -1.62 -5.64 10.57
CA LYS A 39 -2.55 -6.74 10.29
C LYS A 39 -4.00 -6.33 10.50
N GLY A 40 -4.83 -6.48 9.47
CA GLY A 40 -6.25 -6.06 9.45
C GLY A 40 -6.49 -4.66 8.90
N GLY A 41 -5.42 -3.89 8.66
CA GLY A 41 -5.48 -2.66 7.87
C GLY A 41 -5.56 -2.94 6.37
N ASN A 42 -6.19 -2.04 5.61
CA ASN A 42 -6.42 -2.24 4.18
C ASN A 42 -5.19 -2.00 3.30
N ASP A 43 -4.04 -1.61 3.89
CA ASP A 43 -2.75 -1.54 3.19
C ASP A 43 -1.87 -2.75 3.48
N TYR A 44 -2.24 -3.59 4.47
CA TYR A 44 -1.36 -4.65 5.00
C TYR A 44 -0.86 -5.60 3.92
N GLU A 45 -1.75 -6.14 3.11
CA GLU A 45 -1.41 -7.12 2.08
C GLU A 45 -0.44 -6.54 1.04
N LEU A 46 -0.69 -5.30 0.59
CA LEU A 46 0.17 -4.62 -0.38
C LEU A 46 1.51 -4.23 0.24
N PHE A 47 1.50 -3.71 1.47
CA PHE A 47 2.71 -3.32 2.20
C PHE A 47 3.66 -4.50 2.45
N CYS A 48 3.11 -5.68 2.71
CA CYS A 48 3.88 -6.91 2.93
C CYS A 48 4.21 -7.68 1.63
N ASP A 49 3.73 -7.24 0.46
CA ASP A 49 4.01 -7.92 -0.80
C ASP A 49 5.49 -7.76 -1.16
N LYS A 50 6.16 -8.88 -1.47
CA LYS A 50 7.59 -8.91 -1.82
C LYS A 50 7.96 -8.06 -3.05
N ARG A 51 6.98 -7.69 -3.89
CA ARG A 51 7.19 -6.88 -5.09
C ARG A 51 7.31 -5.39 -4.79
N VAL A 52 7.03 -4.95 -3.55
CA VAL A 52 7.10 -3.54 -3.17
C VAL A 52 8.08 -3.31 -2.03
N LYS A 53 8.66 -2.11 -2.00
CA LYS A 53 9.34 -1.54 -0.85
C LYS A 53 8.35 -0.65 -0.09
N GLY A 54 7.85 -1.17 1.03
CA GLY A 54 6.80 -0.52 1.82
C GLY A 54 7.35 0.52 2.82
N TYR A 55 6.75 1.71 2.83
CA TYR A 55 6.94 2.74 3.84
C TYR A 55 5.66 2.97 4.62
N LYS A 56 5.72 2.76 5.94
CA LYS A 56 4.62 3.09 6.85
C LYS A 56 4.64 4.58 7.12
N VAL A 57 3.51 5.25 6.90
CA VAL A 57 3.35 6.70 7.14
C VAL A 57 2.23 6.97 8.12
N LYS A 58 2.32 8.04 8.90
CA LYS A 58 1.25 8.40 9.84
C LYS A 58 0.26 9.42 9.28
N ASN A 59 0.71 10.23 8.33
CA ASN A 59 -0.04 11.34 7.74
C ASN A 59 0.68 11.83 6.46
N PRO A 60 0.06 12.72 5.66
CA PRO A 60 0.66 13.20 4.42
C PRO A 60 2.03 13.88 4.58
N ASN A 61 2.27 14.58 5.70
CA ASN A 61 3.55 15.25 5.94
C ASN A 61 4.69 14.23 6.15
N ASP A 62 4.39 13.09 6.75
CA ASP A 62 5.32 11.98 6.92
C ASP A 62 5.74 11.40 5.56
N THR A 63 4.78 11.22 4.64
CA THR A 63 5.06 10.84 3.25
C THR A 63 6.01 11.83 2.57
N VAL A 64 5.72 13.13 2.67
CA VAL A 64 6.58 14.19 2.09
C VAL A 64 7.98 14.16 2.68
N LYS A 65 8.10 13.94 3.99
CA LYS A 65 9.38 13.83 4.68
C LYS A 65 10.20 12.65 4.13
N ILE A 66 9.62 11.46 4.08
CA ILE A 66 10.30 10.26 3.56
C ILE A 66 10.71 10.47 2.11
N LEU A 67 9.86 11.09 1.29
CA LEU A 67 10.18 11.41 -0.11
C LEU A 67 11.41 12.30 -0.23
N ARG A 68 11.49 13.36 0.60
CA ARG A 68 12.64 14.27 0.64
C ARG A 68 13.92 13.62 1.15
N GLU A 69 13.82 12.67 2.07
CA GLU A 69 15.01 12.03 2.66
C GLU A 69 15.59 10.91 1.79
N ASN A 70 14.78 10.28 0.93
CA ASN A 70 15.18 9.07 0.20
C ASN A 70 15.26 9.25 -1.33
N PHE A 71 14.61 10.27 -1.91
CA PHE A 71 14.41 10.35 -3.37
C PHE A 71 14.62 11.74 -4.00
N LEU A 72 14.77 12.81 -3.23
CA LEU A 72 14.96 14.19 -3.71
C LEU A 72 16.24 14.79 -3.15
#